data_AF-A0A3B8XHF8-F1
#
_entry.id   AF-A0A3B8XHF8-F1
#
_cell.length_a   1.000
_cell.length_b   1.000
_cell.length_c   1.000
_cell.angle_alpha   90.00
_cell.angle_beta   90.00
_cell.angle_gamma   90.00
#
_symmetry.space_group_name_H-M   'P 1'
#
loop_
_entity.id
_entity.type
_entity.pdbx_description
1 polymer ?
#
loop_
_entity_poly.entity_id
_entity_poly.type
_entity_poly.pdbx_seq_one_letter_code
_entity_poly.pdbx_strand_id
1 'polypeptide(L)'
;MTQPATAEEIDERMRSLGESLTVGPDDSRALGRIIELRIPTSSKPAEHARASRRRVVRVGAVAMAVAFVLLANVVTAYYAPTYSRALADAPGIGGPSSKILAAFGLNPSDVASINDTATSSGHTLRLAAGYADGLRTVLFVSIDGKGLEGNPKGFGMNPGDYGLGNFTLSDQFGRTYVPSGVGSPNSIPFTPLTWPASKVGARLTLQVTSIDAIWLRGAGEVQGDWTLHATLVAEPAHTLALPAAVHTAQAGYTFISIRSSATTLIIRWTVDGPALDRVNELWAAAGSRTDPMFPPAPPTAEEQQLRRDYFWPLVFDASGRQVQLSMWGITFTKPATGEMTAFIPGPGRYRIQLGGALTADDMQRWIVVP
;
A
#
# COMPACT_ATOMS: atom_id res chain seq x y z
N MET A 1 -38.33 24.11 -8.86
CA MET A 1 -37.08 23.55 -8.34
C MET A 1 -36.00 24.60 -8.57
N THR A 2 -35.63 25.33 -7.53
CA THR A 2 -34.67 26.43 -7.59
C THR A 2 -33.28 25.87 -7.29
N GLN A 3 -32.34 26.03 -8.23
CA GLN A 3 -30.95 25.64 -8.02
C GLN A 3 -30.36 26.43 -6.83
N PRO A 4 -29.55 25.78 -5.97
CA PRO A 4 -28.86 26.50 -4.90
C PRO A 4 -27.83 27.46 -5.51
N ALA A 5 -27.79 28.69 -4.99
CA ALA A 5 -26.84 29.72 -5.40
C ALA A 5 -25.41 29.21 -5.24
N THR A 6 -24.59 29.48 -6.24
CA THR A 6 -23.17 29.07 -6.26
C THR A 6 -22.36 29.91 -5.27
N ALA A 7 -21.23 29.39 -4.80
CA ALA A 7 -20.38 30.09 -3.85
C ALA A 7 -19.90 31.46 -4.39
N GLU A 8 -19.69 31.56 -5.70
CA GLU A 8 -19.32 32.79 -6.39
C GLU A 8 -20.48 33.81 -6.40
N GLU A 9 -21.73 33.36 -6.60
CA GLU A 9 -22.91 34.23 -6.57
C GLU A 9 -23.18 34.79 -5.16
N ILE A 10 -22.85 34.03 -4.12
CA ILE A 10 -22.96 34.48 -2.72
C ILE A 10 -21.87 35.52 -2.41
N ASP A 11 -20.64 35.31 -2.86
CA ASP A 11 -19.52 36.22 -2.60
C ASP A 11 -19.67 37.54 -3.38
N GLU A 12 -20.16 37.48 -4.62
CA GLU A 12 -20.54 38.66 -5.42
C GLU A 12 -21.65 39.47 -4.72
N ARG A 13 -22.67 38.79 -4.18
CA ARG A 13 -23.75 39.43 -3.42
C ARG A 13 -23.23 40.08 -2.14
N MET A 14 -22.31 39.43 -1.43
CA MET A 14 -21.73 40.01 -0.20
C MET A 14 -20.84 41.21 -0.50
N ARG A 15 -20.09 41.22 -1.61
CA ARG A 15 -19.32 42.41 -2.03
C ARG A 15 -20.18 43.54 -2.56
N SER A 16 -21.37 43.23 -3.09
CA SER A 16 -22.32 44.25 -3.55
C SER A 16 -23.07 44.96 -2.42
N LEU A 17 -23.00 44.44 -1.19
CA LEU A 17 -23.56 45.12 -0.02
C LEU A 17 -22.63 46.28 0.36
N GLY A 18 -23.11 47.51 0.16
CA GLY A 18 -22.37 48.72 0.50
C GLY A 18 -21.91 48.73 1.96
N GLU A 19 -20.67 49.17 2.18
CA GLU A 19 -19.92 49.10 3.45
C GLU A 19 -20.48 49.98 4.59
N SER A 20 -21.64 50.61 4.39
CA SER A 20 -22.34 51.37 5.42
C SER A 20 -23.84 51.15 5.37
N LEU A 21 -24.35 50.37 6.32
CA LEU A 21 -25.77 50.27 6.59
C LEU A 21 -26.19 51.54 7.36
N THR A 22 -26.57 52.60 6.65
CA THR A 22 -27.15 53.79 7.27
C THR A 22 -28.57 53.44 7.73
N VAL A 23 -28.71 53.18 9.02
CA VAL A 23 -30.00 52.93 9.69
C VAL A 23 -30.89 54.16 9.49
N GLY A 24 -32.01 53.98 8.79
CA GLY A 24 -32.96 55.05 8.54
C GLY A 24 -33.78 55.40 9.79
N PRO A 25 -34.37 56.61 9.84
CA PRO A 25 -35.30 56.98 10.91
C PRO A 25 -36.53 56.05 11.00
N ASP A 26 -36.85 55.32 9.93
CA ASP A 26 -37.94 54.33 9.91
C ASP A 26 -37.55 52.97 10.53
N ASP A 27 -36.28 52.56 10.45
CA ASP A 27 -35.76 51.36 11.13
C ASP A 27 -35.69 51.57 12.65
N SER A 28 -35.44 52.81 13.07
CA SER A 28 -35.49 53.21 14.48
C SER A 28 -36.90 53.09 15.07
N ARG A 29 -37.95 53.38 14.27
CA ARG A 29 -39.36 53.18 14.68
C ARG A 29 -39.76 51.71 14.68
N ALA A 30 -39.21 50.89 13.77
CA ALA A 30 -39.45 49.45 13.75
C ALA A 30 -38.86 48.77 15.01
N LEU A 31 -37.66 49.18 15.44
CA LEU A 31 -37.06 48.70 16.69
C LEU A 31 -37.80 49.18 17.93
N GLY A 32 -38.35 50.40 17.92
CA GLY A 32 -39.23 50.91 19.00
C GLY A 32 -40.52 50.09 19.18
N ARG A 33 -41.14 49.61 18.09
CA ARG A 33 -42.36 48.78 18.16
C ARG A 33 -42.12 47.38 18.71
N ILE A 34 -40.89 46.86 18.65
CA ILE A 34 -40.54 45.56 19.25
C ILE A 34 -40.42 45.67 20.77
N ILE A 35 -40.06 46.85 21.29
CA ILE A 35 -39.93 47.11 22.74
C ILE A 35 -41.30 47.29 23.42
N GLU A 36 -42.34 47.69 22.68
CA GLU A 36 -43.70 47.90 23.21
C GLU A 36 -44.64 46.69 23.14
N LEU A 37 -44.14 45.50 22.72
CA LEU A 37 -44.88 44.25 22.83
C LEU A 37 -44.97 43.80 24.30
N ARG A 38 -45.88 44.46 25.00
CA ARG A 38 -46.38 44.18 26.34
C ARG A 38 -46.85 42.72 26.42
N ILE A 39 -46.05 41.87 27.04
CA ILE A 39 -46.46 40.54 27.46
C ILE A 39 -47.51 40.74 28.58
N PRO A 40 -48.73 40.19 28.47
CA PRO A 40 -49.69 40.24 29.57
C PRO A 40 -49.15 39.39 30.73
N THR A 41 -48.87 40.02 31.87
CA THR A 41 -48.67 39.33 33.14
C THR A 41 -50.01 38.80 33.64
N SER A 42 -50.36 37.59 33.20
CA SER A 42 -51.39 36.77 33.85
C SER A 42 -50.72 35.97 34.97
N SER A 43 -51.00 36.39 36.19
CA SER A 43 -50.66 35.71 37.44
C SER A 43 -51.51 34.45 37.62
N LYS A 44 -50.89 33.28 37.49
CA LYS A 44 -51.32 32.04 38.17
C LYS A 44 -50.08 31.34 38.77
N PRO A 45 -50.04 31.10 40.10
CA PRO A 45 -48.91 30.45 40.75
C PRO A 45 -49.15 28.94 40.81
N ALA A 46 -48.65 28.19 39.84
CA ALA A 46 -48.35 26.75 39.95
C ALA A 46 -47.61 26.28 38.69
N GLU A 47 -46.65 25.36 38.83
CA GLU A 47 -45.98 24.60 37.74
C GLU A 47 -44.71 25.15 37.04
N HIS A 48 -43.93 26.08 37.63
CA HIS A 48 -42.64 26.47 37.05
C HIS A 48 -41.40 25.70 37.52
N ALA A 49 -41.54 24.66 38.35
CA ALA A 49 -40.40 23.82 38.74
C ALA A 49 -40.04 22.71 37.72
N ARG A 50 -40.91 22.41 36.74
CA ARG A 50 -40.67 21.33 35.75
C ARG A 50 -40.20 21.81 34.36
N ALA A 51 -40.44 23.09 34.02
CA ALA A 51 -40.08 23.63 32.71
C ALA A 51 -38.58 24.00 32.58
N SER A 52 -37.91 24.37 33.67
CA SER A 52 -36.46 24.71 33.64
C SER A 52 -35.57 23.47 33.45
N ARG A 53 -35.93 22.32 34.06
CA ARG A 53 -35.21 21.04 33.85
C ARG A 53 -35.23 20.58 32.39
N ARG A 54 -36.32 20.79 31.66
CA ARG A 54 -36.41 20.39 30.24
C ARG A 54 -35.57 21.26 29.30
N ARG A 55 -35.37 22.55 29.60
CA ARG A 55 -34.49 23.42 28.80
C ARG A 55 -33.01 23.13 29.04
N VAL A 56 -32.59 22.87 30.27
CA VAL A 56 -31.19 22.50 30.58
C VAL A 56 -30.83 21.13 29.97
N VAL A 57 -31.76 20.16 29.98
CA VAL A 57 -31.54 18.85 29.33
C VAL A 57 -31.46 18.98 27.80
N ARG A 58 -32.22 19.88 27.16
CA ARG A 58 -32.16 20.08 25.70
C ARG A 58 -30.89 20.80 25.25
N VAL A 59 -30.41 21.79 25.99
CA VAL A 59 -29.12 22.46 25.69
C VAL A 59 -27.95 21.51 25.97
N GLY A 60 -28.01 20.72 27.04
CA GLY A 60 -27.03 19.66 27.32
C GLY A 60 -27.01 18.56 26.24
N ALA A 61 -28.17 18.16 25.72
CA ALA A 61 -28.26 17.18 24.63
C ALA A 61 -27.68 17.70 23.31
N VAL A 62 -27.89 18.98 22.97
CA VAL A 62 -27.29 19.60 21.77
C VAL A 62 -25.78 19.74 21.94
N ALA A 63 -25.30 20.18 23.11
CA ALA A 63 -23.87 20.26 23.39
C ALA A 63 -23.19 18.88 23.35
N MET A 64 -23.84 17.84 23.90
CA MET A 64 -23.36 16.46 23.80
C MET A 64 -23.37 15.91 22.38
N ALA A 65 -24.38 16.24 21.57
CA ALA A 65 -24.41 15.85 20.17
C ALA A 65 -23.29 16.54 19.37
N VAL A 66 -23.06 17.83 19.59
CA VAL A 66 -21.95 18.57 18.96
C VAL A 66 -20.60 18.02 19.42
N ALA A 67 -20.41 17.78 20.72
CA ALA A 67 -19.20 17.17 21.26
C ALA A 67 -18.98 15.76 20.70
N PHE A 68 -20.04 14.95 20.58
CA PHE A 68 -19.97 13.61 20.00
C PHE A 68 -19.62 13.66 18.52
N VAL A 69 -20.21 14.57 17.75
CA VAL A 69 -19.87 14.78 16.33
C VAL A 69 -18.42 15.23 16.20
N LEU A 70 -17.95 16.17 17.02
CA LEU A 70 -16.55 16.60 17.02
C LEU A 70 -15.60 15.46 17.40
N LEU A 71 -15.90 14.70 18.46
CA LEU A 71 -15.09 13.56 18.89
C LEU A 71 -15.09 12.45 17.83
N ALA A 72 -16.24 12.16 17.23
CA ALA A 72 -16.35 11.20 16.14
C ALA A 72 -15.57 11.66 14.89
N ASN A 73 -15.55 12.96 14.59
CA ASN A 73 -14.74 13.51 13.51
C ASN A 73 -13.24 13.42 13.81
N VAL A 74 -12.82 13.70 15.04
CA VAL A 74 -11.40 13.55 15.46
C VAL A 74 -10.97 12.09 15.40
N VAL A 75 -11.79 11.18 15.92
CA VAL A 75 -11.55 9.73 15.85
C VAL A 75 -11.51 9.28 14.39
N THR A 76 -12.46 9.70 13.56
CA THR A 76 -12.49 9.34 12.13
C THR A 76 -11.27 9.90 11.39
N ALA A 77 -10.85 11.14 11.64
CA ALA A 77 -9.64 11.72 11.05
C ALA A 77 -8.35 11.03 11.50
N TYR A 78 -8.31 10.52 12.74
CA TYR A 78 -7.21 9.69 13.22
C TYR A 78 -7.16 8.35 12.49
N TYR A 79 -8.31 7.69 12.34
CA TYR A 79 -8.39 6.35 11.76
C TYR A 79 -8.54 6.29 10.24
N ALA A 80 -8.84 7.40 9.56
CA ALA A 80 -8.97 7.51 8.10
C ALA A 80 -8.01 8.57 7.52
N PRO A 81 -6.71 8.24 7.35
CA PRO A 81 -5.70 9.19 6.88
C PRO A 81 -5.92 9.73 5.45
N THR A 82 -6.80 9.09 4.67
CA THR A 82 -7.25 9.58 3.35
C THR A 82 -7.80 11.01 3.41
N TYR A 83 -8.40 11.44 4.52
CA TYR A 83 -8.92 12.79 4.68
C TYR A 83 -7.83 13.87 4.85
N SER A 84 -6.63 13.52 5.28
CA SER A 84 -5.53 14.47 5.57
C SER A 84 -4.54 14.67 4.42
N ARG A 85 -4.68 13.94 3.30
CA ARG A 85 -3.69 13.91 2.21
C ARG A 85 -3.58 15.22 1.42
N ALA A 86 -4.54 16.13 1.52
CA ALA A 86 -4.51 17.42 0.84
C ALA A 86 -3.47 18.42 1.40
N LEU A 87 -2.80 18.12 2.51
CA LEU A 87 -1.85 19.03 3.17
C LEU A 87 -0.41 18.51 3.26
N ALA A 88 -0.14 17.25 2.86
CA ALA A 88 1.16 16.60 3.10
C ALA A 88 2.04 16.41 1.85
N ASP A 89 1.50 16.63 0.63
CA ASP A 89 2.28 16.53 -0.61
C ASP A 89 3.11 17.80 -0.86
N ALA A 90 4.04 18.09 0.05
CA ALA A 90 5.13 19.01 -0.21
C ALA A 90 6.33 18.21 -0.76
N PRO A 91 7.00 18.66 -1.84
CA PRO A 91 8.18 17.96 -2.36
C PRO A 91 9.28 17.93 -1.30
N GLY A 92 9.54 16.75 -0.74
CA GLY A 92 10.64 16.51 0.20
C GLY A 92 11.98 16.45 -0.54
N ILE A 93 13.02 17.00 0.07
CA ILE A 93 14.40 16.93 -0.43
C ILE A 93 14.92 15.49 -0.24
N GLY A 94 15.38 14.85 -1.33
CA GLY A 94 16.13 13.59 -1.29
C GLY A 94 15.32 12.30 -1.27
N GLY A 95 14.33 12.12 -2.16
CA GLY A 95 13.61 10.85 -2.33
C GLY A 95 14.46 9.71 -2.92
N PRO A 96 13.96 8.45 -2.97
CA PRO A 96 14.70 7.33 -3.53
C PRO A 96 15.07 7.55 -5.00
N SER A 97 16.26 7.11 -5.41
CA SER A 97 16.68 7.20 -6.81
C SER A 97 15.77 6.38 -7.73
N SER A 98 15.59 6.85 -8.98
CA SER A 98 14.78 6.17 -9.99
C SER A 98 15.23 4.73 -10.27
N LYS A 99 16.52 4.42 -10.09
CA LYS A 99 17.06 3.07 -10.24
C LYS A 99 16.57 2.11 -9.16
N ILE A 100 16.46 2.60 -7.92
CA ILE A 100 15.93 1.81 -6.80
C ILE A 100 14.43 1.61 -6.99
N LEU A 101 13.69 2.66 -7.36
CA LEU A 101 12.26 2.55 -7.66
C LEU A 101 12.00 1.56 -8.80
N ALA A 102 12.77 1.65 -9.89
CA ALA A 102 12.68 0.74 -11.03
C ALA A 102 12.95 -0.72 -10.64
N ALA A 103 13.81 -0.99 -9.66
CA ALA A 103 14.03 -2.35 -9.16
C ALA A 103 12.76 -2.99 -8.57
N PHE A 104 11.80 -2.17 -8.15
CA PHE A 104 10.48 -2.56 -7.66
C PHE A 104 9.35 -2.29 -8.67
N GLY A 105 9.67 -1.87 -9.90
CA GLY A 105 8.66 -1.49 -10.91
C GLY A 105 7.93 -0.19 -10.61
N LEU A 106 8.50 0.69 -9.79
CA LEU A 106 7.89 1.95 -9.38
C LEU A 106 8.53 3.14 -10.10
N ASN A 107 7.74 4.20 -10.25
CA ASN A 107 8.18 5.53 -10.66
C ASN A 107 8.11 6.51 -9.48
N PRO A 108 8.79 7.68 -9.55
CA PRO A 108 8.71 8.70 -8.51
C PRO A 108 7.29 9.19 -8.21
N SER A 109 6.39 9.15 -9.20
CA SER A 109 4.97 9.52 -9.05
C SER A 109 4.17 8.53 -8.20
N ASP A 110 4.65 7.29 -8.09
CA ASP A 110 3.87 6.19 -7.50
C ASP A 110 4.09 6.14 -5.98
N VAL A 111 5.15 6.77 -5.48
CA VAL A 111 5.54 6.72 -4.07
C VAL A 111 5.08 7.96 -3.31
N ALA A 112 4.64 7.75 -2.06
CA ALA A 112 4.42 8.85 -1.14
C ALA A 112 5.77 9.27 -0.53
N SER A 113 6.13 10.55 -0.67
CA SER A 113 7.29 11.12 0.01
C SER A 113 7.04 11.10 1.52
N ILE A 114 8.02 10.58 2.27
CA ILE A 114 8.00 10.58 3.73
C ILE A 114 9.27 11.28 4.18
N ASN A 115 9.20 12.05 5.26
CA ASN A 115 10.37 12.71 5.82
C ASN A 115 10.36 12.57 7.34
N ASP A 116 10.34 11.32 7.79
CA ASP A 116 10.47 11.00 9.21
C ASP A 116 11.87 10.45 9.49
N THR A 117 12.43 10.84 10.63
CA THR A 117 13.80 10.53 11.01
C THR A 117 13.88 10.14 12.47
N ALA A 118 14.71 9.15 12.76
CA ALA A 118 15.03 8.76 14.12
C ALA A 118 16.54 8.59 14.25
N THR A 119 17.11 8.98 15.39
CA THR A 119 18.54 8.81 15.69
C THR A 119 18.69 8.01 16.97
N SER A 120 19.53 6.98 16.94
CA SER A 120 19.82 6.10 18.05
C SER A 120 21.18 5.45 17.81
N SER A 121 21.92 5.11 18.86
CA SER A 121 23.25 4.48 18.78
C SER A 121 24.23 5.14 17.80
N GLY A 122 24.16 6.46 17.62
CA GLY A 122 25.03 7.22 16.70
C GLY A 122 24.64 7.15 15.22
N HIS A 123 23.56 6.44 14.86
CA HIS A 123 23.07 6.32 13.50
C HIS A 123 21.70 6.97 13.33
N THR A 124 21.48 7.58 12.16
CA THR A 124 20.22 8.23 11.81
C THR A 124 19.51 7.46 10.70
N LEU A 125 18.34 6.93 11.01
CA LEU A 125 17.43 6.36 10.03
C LEU A 125 16.50 7.46 9.53
N ARG A 126 16.23 7.46 8.22
CA ARG A 126 15.22 8.29 7.60
C ARG A 126 14.31 7.44 6.73
N LEU A 127 13.02 7.47 7.01
CA LEU A 127 12.00 6.92 6.13
C LEU A 127 11.71 7.96 5.05
N ALA A 128 12.24 7.74 3.85
CA ALA A 128 12.23 8.72 2.76
C ALA A 128 11.02 8.59 1.83
N ALA A 129 10.49 7.38 1.69
CA ALA A 129 9.29 7.14 0.89
C ALA A 129 8.60 5.84 1.28
N GLY A 130 7.35 5.72 0.88
CA GLY A 130 6.59 4.48 0.97
C GLY A 130 5.61 4.31 -0.18
N TYR A 131 5.32 3.06 -0.50
CA TYR A 131 4.35 2.65 -1.51
C TYR A 131 3.44 1.57 -0.90
N ALA A 132 2.16 1.60 -1.25
CA ALA A 132 1.23 0.54 -0.87
C ALA A 132 0.21 0.32 -1.97
N ASP A 133 -0.06 -0.94 -2.27
CA ASP A 133 -1.19 -1.38 -3.08
C ASP A 133 -1.85 -2.63 -2.46
N GLY A 134 -2.90 -3.14 -3.09
CA GLY A 134 -3.62 -4.32 -2.62
C GLY A 134 -2.83 -5.64 -2.74
N LEU A 135 -1.58 -5.60 -3.20
CA LEU A 135 -0.68 -6.74 -3.39
C LEU A 135 0.62 -6.67 -2.56
N ARG A 136 1.09 -5.47 -2.19
CA ARG A 136 2.31 -5.26 -1.39
C ARG A 136 2.37 -3.89 -0.72
N THR A 137 3.24 -3.78 0.27
CA THR A 137 3.69 -2.50 0.85
C THR A 137 5.20 -2.43 0.72
N VAL A 138 5.78 -1.28 0.39
CA VAL A 138 7.25 -1.10 0.29
C VAL A 138 7.64 0.18 1.01
N LEU A 139 8.61 0.08 1.92
CA LEU A 139 9.19 1.23 2.62
C LEU A 139 10.64 1.44 2.18
N PHE A 140 11.03 2.70 1.97
CA PHE A 140 12.39 3.09 1.57
C PHE A 140 13.06 3.85 2.72
N VAL A 141 14.07 3.23 3.32
CA VAL A 141 14.77 3.76 4.49
C VAL A 141 16.22 4.04 4.13
N SER A 142 16.70 5.26 4.36
CA SER A 142 18.13 5.56 4.32
C SER A 142 18.73 5.52 5.72
N ILE A 143 19.95 5.03 5.84
CA ILE A 143 20.72 5.02 7.09
C ILE A 143 21.93 5.91 6.87
N ASP A 144 22.11 6.93 7.73
CA ASP A 144 23.16 7.95 7.64
C ASP A 144 23.23 8.63 6.25
N GLY A 145 22.07 8.82 5.63
CA GLY A 145 21.94 9.41 4.29
C GLY A 145 22.35 8.49 3.13
N LYS A 146 22.68 7.23 3.39
CA LYS A 146 23.07 6.24 2.37
C LYS A 146 21.95 5.26 2.05
N GLY A 147 22.15 4.50 0.97
CA GLY A 147 21.31 3.34 0.64
C GLY A 147 20.12 3.60 -0.28
N LEU A 148 19.75 4.86 -0.47
CA LEU A 148 18.66 5.26 -1.37
C LEU A 148 19.14 5.98 -2.64
N GLU A 149 20.43 6.23 -2.75
CA GLU A 149 21.08 6.88 -3.88
C GLU A 149 22.11 5.95 -4.54
N GLY A 150 22.30 6.10 -5.85
CA GLY A 150 23.36 5.41 -6.58
C GLY A 150 23.01 4.06 -7.20
N ASN A 151 24.01 3.19 -7.35
CA ASN A 151 23.86 1.86 -7.96
C ASN A 151 23.49 0.83 -6.88
N PRO A 152 22.27 0.25 -6.89
CA PRO A 152 21.86 -0.73 -5.89
C PRO A 152 22.76 -1.97 -5.84
N LYS A 153 23.45 -2.31 -6.93
CA LYS A 153 24.41 -3.44 -6.96
C LYS A 153 25.72 -3.17 -6.24
N GLY A 154 26.08 -1.90 -6.03
CA GLY A 154 27.30 -1.51 -5.33
C GLY A 154 27.07 -1.18 -3.85
N PHE A 155 25.80 -1.12 -3.43
CA PHE A 155 25.45 -0.87 -2.04
C PHE A 155 25.77 -2.09 -1.17
N GLY A 156 26.31 -1.86 0.02
CA GLY A 156 26.74 -2.93 0.93
C GLY A 156 28.14 -3.45 0.64
N MET A 157 28.91 -2.79 -0.22
CA MET A 157 30.32 -3.12 -0.48
C MET A 157 31.30 -2.15 0.20
N ASN A 158 30.81 -1.02 0.72
CA ASN A 158 31.66 0.03 1.27
C ASN A 158 31.49 0.17 2.79
N PRO A 159 32.55 0.54 3.52
CA PRO A 159 32.45 0.84 4.94
C PRO A 159 31.35 1.86 5.25
N GLY A 160 30.53 1.55 6.25
CA GLY A 160 29.38 2.37 6.65
C GLY A 160 28.13 2.21 5.78
N ASP A 161 28.04 1.17 4.95
CA ASP A 161 26.81 0.78 4.27
C ASP A 161 25.95 -0.11 5.18
N TYR A 162 25.06 0.51 5.95
CA TYR A 162 24.15 -0.20 6.84
C TYR A 162 22.85 -0.61 6.14
N GLY A 163 22.20 -1.64 6.67
CA GLY A 163 20.84 -2.04 6.32
C GLY A 163 20.04 -2.33 7.58
N LEU A 164 18.72 -2.47 7.45
CA LEU A 164 17.89 -2.83 8.60
C LEU A 164 18.13 -4.28 9.00
N GLY A 165 18.34 -4.51 10.30
CA GLY A 165 18.48 -5.84 10.91
C GLY A 165 17.14 -6.28 11.48
N ASN A 166 16.95 -6.16 12.80
CA ASN A 166 15.68 -6.47 13.46
C ASN A 166 14.70 -5.29 13.38
N PHE A 167 13.50 -5.54 12.85
CA PHE A 167 12.45 -4.54 12.75
C PHE A 167 11.04 -5.14 12.76
N THR A 168 10.06 -4.31 13.09
CA THR A 168 8.64 -4.64 13.03
C THR A 168 7.88 -3.49 12.39
N LEU A 169 6.89 -3.81 11.55
CA LEU A 169 6.00 -2.83 10.95
C LEU A 169 4.59 -3.08 11.47
N SER A 170 3.95 -2.06 12.04
CA SER A 170 2.58 -2.14 12.52
C SER A 170 1.72 -0.99 12.05
N ASP A 171 0.38 -1.14 12.12
CA ASP A 171 -0.56 -0.06 11.85
C ASP A 171 -1.35 0.41 13.09
N GLN A 172 -2.10 1.49 12.93
CA GLN A 172 -2.95 2.07 13.97
C GLN A 172 -4.10 1.15 14.45
N PHE A 173 -4.31 0.01 13.79
CA PHE A 173 -5.31 -0.99 14.16
C PHE A 173 -4.68 -2.19 14.88
N GLY A 174 -3.39 -2.11 15.22
CA GLY A 174 -2.67 -3.14 15.96
C GLY A 174 -2.23 -4.33 15.11
N ARG A 175 -2.19 -4.19 13.78
CA ARG A 175 -1.74 -5.26 12.89
C ARG A 175 -0.26 -5.15 12.60
N THR A 176 0.43 -6.28 12.66
CA THR A 176 1.83 -6.39 12.27
C THR A 176 1.94 -6.96 10.86
N TYR A 177 2.82 -6.37 10.05
CA TYR A 177 3.08 -6.76 8.68
C TYR A 177 4.40 -7.52 8.60
N VAL A 178 4.40 -8.61 7.84
CA VAL A 178 5.57 -9.49 7.70
C VAL A 178 6.39 -9.02 6.49
N PRO A 179 7.72 -8.96 6.59
CA PRO A 179 8.57 -8.73 5.43
C PRO A 179 8.32 -9.80 4.36
N SER A 180 8.26 -9.43 3.09
CA SER A 180 7.89 -10.36 2.01
C SER A 180 8.74 -10.17 0.76
N GLY A 181 9.25 -11.25 0.17
CA GLY A 181 9.96 -11.19 -1.12
C GLY A 181 11.43 -10.78 -1.00
N VAL A 182 12.03 -10.44 -2.15
CA VAL A 182 13.44 -10.05 -2.23
C VAL A 182 13.55 -8.53 -2.05
N GLY A 183 13.85 -8.11 -0.84
CA GLY A 183 14.15 -6.71 -0.51
C GLY A 183 15.62 -6.35 -0.74
N SER A 184 15.88 -5.04 -0.82
CA SER A 184 17.22 -4.47 -0.58
C SER A 184 17.35 -4.19 0.93
N PRO A 185 18.55 -4.15 1.52
CA PRO A 185 18.74 -3.79 2.93
C PRO A 185 18.09 -2.45 3.34
N ASN A 186 17.77 -1.58 2.36
CA ASN A 186 17.19 -0.26 2.53
C ASN A 186 15.87 -0.06 1.75
N SER A 187 15.32 -1.12 1.17
CA SER A 187 14.03 -1.09 0.47
C SER A 187 13.27 -2.36 0.79
N ILE A 188 12.33 -2.24 1.72
CA ILE A 188 11.78 -3.38 2.44
C ILE A 188 10.34 -3.60 1.99
N PRO A 189 10.10 -4.66 1.21
CA PRO A 189 8.77 -5.11 0.90
C PRO A 189 8.14 -5.83 2.10
N PHE A 190 6.86 -5.57 2.31
CA PHE A 190 5.99 -6.19 3.30
C PHE A 190 4.72 -6.71 2.64
N THR A 191 4.01 -7.58 3.36
CA THR A 191 2.66 -7.98 2.98
C THR A 191 1.74 -6.76 2.75
N PRO A 192 0.73 -6.88 1.87
CA PRO A 192 -0.18 -5.79 1.60
C PRO A 192 -0.94 -5.33 2.85
N LEU A 193 -1.25 -4.03 2.89
CA LEU A 193 -2.14 -3.46 3.90
C LEU A 193 -3.43 -4.27 3.95
N THR A 194 -3.95 -4.51 5.16
CA THR A 194 -5.14 -5.34 5.34
C THR A 194 -6.30 -4.49 5.87
N TRP A 195 -7.55 -4.83 5.52
CA TRP A 195 -8.73 -4.07 5.95
C TRP A 195 -8.79 -3.95 7.48
N PRO A 196 -8.97 -2.77 8.09
CA PRO A 196 -9.49 -1.55 7.47
C PRO A 196 -8.43 -0.65 6.83
N ALA A 197 -7.15 -0.80 7.20
CA ALA A 197 -6.05 0.07 6.74
C ALA A 197 -5.93 0.16 5.22
N SER A 198 -6.16 -0.97 4.52
CA SER A 198 -6.16 -1.00 3.05
C SER A 198 -7.23 -0.14 2.39
N LYS A 199 -8.32 0.19 3.11
CA LYS A 199 -9.43 0.97 2.57
C LYS A 199 -9.39 2.44 2.97
N VAL A 200 -8.99 2.72 4.20
CA VAL A 200 -9.07 4.09 4.77
C VAL A 200 -7.72 4.80 4.82
N GLY A 201 -6.63 4.08 4.57
CA GLY A 201 -5.25 4.50 4.79
C GLY A 201 -4.67 3.91 6.07
N ALA A 202 -3.36 3.69 6.07
CA ALA A 202 -2.59 3.19 7.21
C ALA A 202 -1.71 4.30 7.77
N ARG A 203 -1.73 4.46 9.09
CA ARG A 203 -0.65 5.10 9.84
C ARG A 203 0.25 3.98 10.33
N LEU A 204 1.41 3.87 9.71
CA LEU A 204 2.35 2.81 9.99
C LEU A 204 3.40 3.27 10.99
N THR A 205 3.78 2.36 11.87
CA THR A 205 4.92 2.51 12.78
C THR A 205 5.93 1.41 12.44
N LEU A 206 7.09 1.83 11.93
CA LEU A 206 8.25 0.98 11.72
C LEU A 206 9.15 1.14 12.95
N GLN A 207 9.24 0.10 13.76
CA GLN A 207 10.17 0.03 14.89
C GLN A 207 11.37 -0.83 14.49
N VAL A 208 12.57 -0.27 14.60
CA VAL A 208 13.83 -0.94 14.29
C VAL A 208 14.63 -1.02 15.59
N THR A 209 15.10 -2.22 15.93
CA THR A 209 15.91 -2.46 17.13
C THR A 209 17.37 -2.78 16.80
N SER A 210 17.68 -3.09 15.55
CA SER A 210 19.07 -3.20 15.10
C SER A 210 19.26 -2.88 13.63
N ILE A 211 20.48 -2.46 13.30
CA ILE A 211 20.96 -2.31 11.93
C ILE A 211 22.19 -3.20 11.72
N ASP A 212 22.37 -3.68 10.49
CA ASP A 212 23.46 -4.55 10.12
C ASP A 212 24.46 -3.81 9.24
N ALA A 213 25.75 -3.97 9.54
CA ALA A 213 26.86 -3.57 8.71
C ALA A 213 26.96 -4.50 7.50
N ILE A 214 26.26 -4.15 6.42
CA ILE A 214 26.13 -5.01 5.23
C ILE A 214 27.49 -5.27 4.57
N TRP A 215 28.41 -4.31 4.65
CA TRP A 215 29.78 -4.46 4.12
C TRP A 215 30.62 -5.51 4.88
N LEU A 216 30.21 -5.89 6.09
CA LEU A 216 30.80 -6.99 6.85
C LEU A 216 30.09 -8.32 6.60
N ARG A 217 29.22 -8.40 5.59
CA ARG A 217 28.45 -9.61 5.23
C ARG A 217 27.68 -10.21 6.41
N GLY A 218 27.08 -9.36 7.24
CA GLY A 218 26.25 -9.75 8.38
C GLY A 218 27.01 -10.00 9.68
N ALA A 219 28.32 -9.71 9.75
CA ALA A 219 29.13 -9.90 10.96
C ALA A 219 29.19 -8.67 11.90
N GLY A 220 28.38 -7.64 11.67
CA GLY A 220 28.40 -6.42 12.48
C GLY A 220 27.00 -5.87 12.72
N GLU A 221 26.35 -6.28 13.80
CA GLU A 221 25.06 -5.74 14.22
C GLU A 221 25.27 -4.57 15.18
N VAL A 222 24.50 -3.50 14.99
CA VAL A 222 24.44 -2.36 15.92
C VAL A 222 23.03 -2.31 16.49
N GLN A 223 22.94 -2.52 17.80
CA GLN A 223 21.68 -2.41 18.55
C GLN A 223 21.30 -0.94 18.74
N GLY A 224 20.01 -0.65 18.71
CA GLY A 224 19.45 0.68 18.98
C GLY A 224 17.93 0.64 19.10
N ASP A 225 17.31 1.80 19.08
CA ASP A 225 15.85 1.94 19.06
C ASP A 225 15.48 3.13 18.18
N TRP A 226 14.95 2.82 17.00
CA TRP A 226 14.49 3.80 16.03
C TRP A 226 13.01 3.55 15.75
N THR A 227 12.18 4.56 15.95
CA THR A 227 10.75 4.51 15.62
C THR A 227 10.47 5.53 14.52
N LEU A 228 9.96 5.04 13.38
CA LEU A 228 9.63 5.83 12.21
C LEU A 228 8.14 5.66 11.88
N HIS A 229 7.53 6.70 11.32
CA HIS A 229 6.11 6.78 11.04
C HIS A 229 5.87 7.07 9.56
N ALA A 230 4.85 6.41 9.00
CA ALA A 230 4.37 6.68 7.65
C ALA A 230 2.87 6.84 7.64
N THR A 231 2.37 7.60 6.67
CA THR A 231 0.96 7.54 6.28
C THR A 231 0.86 7.10 4.83
N LEU A 232 0.30 5.92 4.59
CA LEU A 232 0.13 5.35 3.26
C LEU A 232 -1.34 5.10 2.96
N VAL A 233 -1.72 5.23 1.69
CA VAL A 233 -3.03 4.78 1.19
C VAL A 233 -2.74 3.73 0.14
N ALA A 234 -3.34 2.55 0.31
CA ALA A 234 -3.18 1.47 -0.66
C ALA A 234 -3.98 1.77 -1.92
N GLU A 235 -3.33 1.66 -3.07
CA GLU A 235 -4.04 1.50 -4.34
C GLU A 235 -4.79 0.16 -4.37
N PRO A 236 -5.96 0.09 -5.03
CA PRO A 236 -6.71 -1.16 -5.11
C PRO A 236 -5.93 -2.21 -5.93
N ALA A 237 -6.18 -3.48 -5.60
CA ALA A 237 -5.83 -4.59 -6.47
C ALA A 237 -7.08 -5.18 -7.12
N HIS A 238 -6.93 -5.65 -8.34
CA HIS A 238 -7.98 -6.22 -9.16
C HIS A 238 -7.73 -7.73 -9.33
N THR A 239 -8.78 -8.53 -9.20
CA THR A 239 -8.77 -9.92 -9.65
C THR A 239 -9.15 -9.94 -11.12
N LEU A 240 -8.31 -10.52 -11.96
CA LEU A 240 -8.52 -10.59 -13.40
C LEU A 240 -9.23 -11.89 -13.79
N ALA A 241 -9.92 -11.88 -14.94
CA ALA A 241 -10.47 -13.08 -15.52
C ALA A 241 -9.35 -14.07 -15.86
N LEU A 242 -9.57 -15.34 -15.55
CA LEU A 242 -8.60 -16.40 -15.79
C LEU A 242 -8.61 -16.77 -17.29
N PRO A 243 -7.44 -16.80 -17.96
CA PRO A 243 -7.33 -17.34 -19.31
C PRO A 243 -7.72 -18.82 -19.35
N ALA A 244 -8.09 -19.29 -20.54
CA ALA A 244 -8.32 -20.72 -20.77
C ALA A 244 -7.05 -21.55 -20.45
N ALA A 245 -7.26 -22.78 -20.00
CA ALA A 245 -6.18 -23.74 -19.80
C ALA A 245 -5.35 -23.94 -21.08
N VAL A 246 -4.08 -24.33 -20.92
CA VAL A 246 -3.17 -24.63 -22.03
C VAL A 246 -2.78 -26.09 -21.93
N HIS A 247 -2.86 -26.82 -23.03
CA HIS A 247 -2.46 -28.23 -23.07
C HIS A 247 -1.44 -28.45 -24.19
N THR A 248 -0.38 -29.16 -23.85
CA THR A 248 0.62 -29.68 -24.77
C THR A 248 0.73 -31.19 -24.56
N ALA A 249 1.51 -31.88 -25.40
CA ALA A 249 1.79 -33.30 -25.19
C ALA A 249 2.53 -33.60 -23.87
N GLN A 250 3.22 -32.61 -23.29
CA GLN A 250 4.11 -32.80 -22.14
C GLN A 250 3.61 -32.13 -20.85
N ALA A 251 2.72 -31.14 -20.96
CA ALA A 251 2.22 -30.38 -19.82
C ALA A 251 0.82 -29.80 -20.08
N GLY A 252 -0.02 -29.82 -19.06
CA GLY A 252 -1.29 -29.09 -18.95
C GLY A 252 -1.19 -28.01 -17.88
N TYR A 253 -1.58 -26.79 -18.21
CA TYR A 253 -1.51 -25.62 -17.34
C TYR A 253 -2.90 -25.06 -17.05
N THR A 254 -3.21 -24.82 -15.79
CA THR A 254 -4.47 -24.22 -15.34
C THR A 254 -4.20 -23.02 -14.46
N PHE A 255 -4.72 -21.85 -14.83
CA PHE A 255 -4.63 -20.65 -13.99
C PHE A 255 -5.59 -20.77 -12.81
N ILE A 256 -5.09 -20.51 -11.60
CA ILE A 256 -5.88 -20.54 -10.36
C ILE A 256 -6.29 -19.14 -9.95
N SER A 257 -5.37 -18.18 -10.08
CA SER A 257 -5.60 -16.78 -9.71
C SER A 257 -4.70 -15.86 -10.52
N ILE A 258 -5.25 -14.73 -10.93
CA ILE A 258 -4.49 -13.61 -11.50
C ILE A 258 -4.97 -12.35 -10.79
N ARG A 259 -4.04 -11.65 -10.15
CA ARG A 259 -4.32 -10.39 -9.47
C ARG A 259 -3.33 -9.33 -9.93
N SER A 260 -3.79 -8.10 -10.10
CA SER A 260 -2.95 -6.97 -10.50
C SER A 260 -3.21 -5.72 -9.68
N SER A 261 -2.18 -4.92 -9.47
CA SER A 261 -2.26 -3.50 -9.13
C SER A 261 -1.75 -2.68 -10.33
N ALA A 262 -1.58 -1.36 -10.16
CA ALA A 262 -1.00 -0.53 -11.21
C ALA A 262 0.43 -0.97 -11.60
N THR A 263 1.21 -1.50 -10.65
CA THR A 263 2.65 -1.78 -10.85
C THR A 263 3.03 -3.25 -10.66
N THR A 264 2.10 -4.10 -10.22
CA THR A 264 2.39 -5.50 -9.85
C THR A 264 1.37 -6.46 -10.43
N LEU A 265 1.84 -7.63 -10.86
CA LEU A 265 1.02 -8.74 -11.34
C LEU A 265 1.41 -10.01 -10.58
N ILE A 266 0.46 -10.66 -9.93
CA ILE A 266 0.64 -11.96 -9.25
C ILE A 266 -0.18 -13.01 -10.00
N ILE A 267 0.48 -14.11 -10.38
CA ILE A 267 -0.14 -15.21 -11.11
C ILE A 267 0.11 -16.51 -10.35
N ARG A 268 -0.94 -17.29 -10.17
CA ARG A 268 -0.92 -18.64 -9.61
C ARG A 268 -1.48 -19.63 -10.62
N TRP A 269 -0.80 -20.76 -10.80
CA TRP A 269 -1.21 -21.80 -11.73
C TRP A 269 -0.89 -23.18 -11.19
N THR A 270 -1.57 -24.19 -11.72
CA THR A 270 -1.13 -25.58 -11.63
C THR A 270 -0.53 -26.04 -12.95
N VAL A 271 0.36 -27.02 -12.87
CA VAL A 271 0.91 -27.74 -14.01
C VAL A 271 0.88 -29.24 -13.72
N ASP A 272 0.48 -30.03 -14.70
CA ASP A 272 0.46 -31.49 -14.64
C ASP A 272 0.92 -32.07 -15.99
N GLY A 273 1.22 -33.37 -16.05
CA GLY A 273 1.54 -34.09 -17.28
C GLY A 273 2.92 -34.75 -17.29
N PRO A 274 3.32 -35.37 -18.42
CA PRO A 274 4.53 -36.20 -18.51
C PRO A 274 5.83 -35.50 -18.09
N ALA A 275 5.98 -34.20 -18.34
CA ALA A 275 7.15 -33.45 -17.91
C ALA A 275 7.29 -33.37 -16.38
N LEU A 276 6.16 -33.25 -15.67
CA LEU A 276 6.13 -33.25 -14.20
C LEU A 276 6.44 -34.64 -13.65
N ASP A 277 5.85 -35.67 -14.23
CA ASP A 277 6.13 -37.06 -13.87
C ASP A 277 7.62 -37.36 -13.98
N ARG A 278 8.26 -36.92 -15.07
CA ARG A 278 9.70 -37.10 -15.27
C ARG A 278 10.57 -36.35 -14.26
N VAL A 279 10.21 -35.12 -13.89
CA VAL A 279 10.94 -34.39 -12.83
C VAL A 279 10.82 -35.13 -11.49
N ASN A 280 9.62 -35.62 -11.16
CA ASN A 280 9.39 -36.38 -9.93
C ASN A 280 10.17 -37.71 -9.91
N GLU A 281 10.26 -38.42 -11.04
CA GLU A 281 11.10 -39.61 -11.18
C GLU A 281 12.58 -39.32 -10.94
N LEU A 282 13.11 -38.25 -11.56
CA LEU A 282 14.50 -37.83 -11.37
C LEU A 282 14.80 -37.48 -9.91
N TRP A 283 13.84 -36.86 -9.22
CA TRP A 283 13.98 -36.54 -7.80
C TRP A 283 13.91 -37.78 -6.91
N ALA A 284 13.02 -38.72 -7.21
CA ALA A 284 12.94 -40.00 -6.50
C ALA A 284 14.24 -40.81 -6.67
N ALA A 285 14.82 -40.82 -7.87
CA ALA A 285 16.08 -41.49 -8.18
C ALA A 285 17.29 -40.84 -7.49
N ALA A 286 17.26 -39.53 -7.25
CA ALA A 286 18.33 -38.77 -6.61
C ALA A 286 18.39 -38.94 -5.07
N GLY A 287 17.49 -39.72 -4.48
CA GLY A 287 17.29 -39.76 -3.03
C GLY A 287 16.49 -38.55 -2.55
N SER A 288 15.72 -38.71 -1.48
CA SER A 288 14.78 -37.70 -0.99
C SER A 288 15.45 -36.34 -0.77
N ARG A 289 15.28 -35.40 -1.71
CA ARG A 289 15.77 -34.00 -1.60
C ARG A 289 15.11 -33.21 -0.46
N THR A 290 14.17 -33.83 0.24
CA THR A 290 13.49 -33.28 1.43
C THR A 290 14.15 -33.72 2.74
N ASP A 291 15.17 -34.58 2.72
CA ASP A 291 15.94 -34.91 3.93
C ASP A 291 16.85 -33.71 4.29
N PRO A 292 16.60 -33.01 5.41
CA PRO A 292 17.41 -31.87 5.80
C PRO A 292 18.85 -32.24 6.19
N MET A 293 19.16 -33.52 6.42
CA MET A 293 20.52 -33.97 6.77
C MET A 293 21.43 -34.19 5.56
N PHE A 294 20.89 -34.32 4.34
CA PHE A 294 21.69 -34.54 3.14
C PHE A 294 21.44 -33.42 2.13
N PRO A 295 22.50 -32.71 1.68
CA PRO A 295 22.32 -31.71 0.64
C PRO A 295 21.76 -32.40 -0.61
N PRO A 296 20.70 -31.86 -1.23
CA PRO A 296 20.11 -32.46 -2.41
C PRO A 296 21.17 -32.59 -3.50
N ALA A 297 21.22 -33.74 -4.17
CA ALA A 297 22.10 -33.92 -5.31
C ALA A 297 21.86 -32.80 -6.34
N PRO A 298 22.92 -32.25 -6.97
CA PRO A 298 22.77 -31.17 -7.94
C PRO A 298 21.81 -31.57 -9.07
N PRO A 299 21.02 -30.62 -9.61
CA PRO A 299 20.06 -30.93 -10.67
C PRO A 299 20.77 -31.41 -11.93
N THR A 300 20.30 -32.53 -12.47
CA THR A 300 20.85 -33.13 -13.70
C THR A 300 20.61 -32.20 -14.89
N ALA A 301 21.36 -32.37 -15.99
CA ALA A 301 21.16 -31.58 -17.20
C ALA A 301 19.73 -31.73 -17.75
N GLU A 302 19.17 -32.95 -17.66
CA GLU A 302 17.78 -33.25 -18.04
C GLU A 302 16.79 -32.50 -17.15
N GLU A 303 16.95 -32.53 -15.82
CA GLU A 303 16.09 -31.80 -14.90
C GLU A 303 16.12 -30.29 -15.18
N GLN A 304 17.31 -29.73 -15.39
CA GLN A 304 17.45 -28.31 -15.70
C GLN A 304 16.75 -27.94 -17.01
N GLN A 305 16.84 -28.81 -18.02
CA GLN A 305 16.17 -28.61 -19.30
C GLN A 305 14.65 -28.64 -19.14
N LEU A 306 14.09 -29.66 -18.47
CA LEU A 306 12.66 -29.75 -18.18
C LEU A 306 12.16 -28.52 -17.41
N ARG A 307 12.92 -28.07 -16.40
CA ARG A 307 12.62 -26.86 -15.62
C ARG A 307 12.54 -25.61 -16.49
N ARG A 308 13.48 -25.42 -17.42
CA ARG A 308 13.45 -24.30 -18.37
C ARG A 308 12.29 -24.41 -19.35
N ASP A 309 12.04 -25.60 -19.89
CA ASP A 309 11.11 -25.80 -20.99
C ASP A 309 9.64 -25.77 -20.57
N TYR A 310 9.32 -26.21 -19.35
CA TYR A 310 7.93 -26.38 -18.91
C TYR A 310 7.54 -25.63 -17.64
N PHE A 311 8.51 -25.25 -16.79
CA PHE A 311 8.21 -24.74 -15.45
C PHE A 311 8.68 -23.30 -15.22
N TRP A 312 9.42 -22.70 -16.17
CA TRP A 312 9.93 -21.34 -16.06
C TRP A 312 8.91 -20.31 -16.55
N PRO A 313 8.31 -19.49 -15.68
CA PRO A 313 7.29 -18.55 -16.09
C PRO A 313 7.92 -17.24 -16.62
N LEU A 314 7.27 -16.64 -17.62
CA LEU A 314 7.64 -15.36 -18.23
C LEU A 314 6.36 -14.53 -18.46
N VAL A 315 6.51 -13.21 -18.38
CA VAL A 315 5.48 -12.26 -18.75
C VAL A 315 6.08 -11.26 -19.72
N PHE A 316 5.32 -10.91 -20.75
CA PHE A 316 5.71 -9.94 -21.77
C PHE A 316 4.66 -8.83 -21.85
N ASP A 317 5.09 -7.61 -22.13
CA ASP A 317 4.19 -6.53 -22.50
C ASP A 317 3.66 -6.68 -23.94
N ALA A 318 2.76 -5.79 -24.35
CA ALA A 318 2.18 -5.79 -25.69
C ALA A 318 3.21 -5.58 -26.81
N SER A 319 4.39 -5.02 -26.51
CA SER A 319 5.49 -4.84 -27.47
C SER A 319 6.39 -6.09 -27.59
N GLY A 320 6.11 -7.13 -26.79
CA GLY A 320 6.90 -8.35 -26.75
C GLY A 320 8.14 -8.25 -25.87
N ARG A 321 8.30 -7.17 -25.08
CA ARG A 321 9.40 -7.07 -24.11
C ARG A 321 9.05 -7.82 -22.85
N GLN A 322 10.00 -8.59 -22.35
CA GLN A 322 9.83 -9.28 -21.07
C GLN A 322 9.76 -8.28 -19.93
N VAL A 323 8.75 -8.41 -19.06
CA VAL A 323 8.64 -7.61 -17.84
C VAL A 323 9.51 -8.21 -16.73
N GLN A 324 9.92 -7.38 -15.78
CA GLN A 324 10.81 -7.81 -14.71
C GLN A 324 10.07 -8.76 -13.74
N LEU A 325 10.62 -9.96 -13.55
CA LEU A 325 10.16 -10.87 -12.50
C LEU A 325 10.73 -10.45 -11.15
N SER A 326 9.87 -10.34 -10.15
CA SER A 326 10.26 -10.07 -8.76
C SER A 326 10.64 -11.35 -8.04
N MET A 327 9.74 -12.32 -8.08
CA MET A 327 9.92 -13.64 -7.49
C MET A 327 9.09 -14.64 -8.28
N TRP A 328 9.52 -15.89 -8.28
CA TRP A 328 8.69 -16.99 -8.71
C TRP A 328 9.13 -18.25 -7.97
N GLY A 329 8.20 -19.19 -7.85
CA GLY A 329 8.44 -20.48 -7.22
C GLY A 329 7.49 -21.51 -7.78
N ILE A 330 7.89 -22.77 -7.68
CA ILE A 330 7.07 -23.92 -8.01
C ILE A 330 7.24 -25.00 -6.95
N THR A 331 6.12 -25.50 -6.47
CA THR A 331 6.06 -26.65 -5.58
C THR A 331 5.69 -27.86 -6.41
N PHE A 332 6.61 -28.81 -6.52
CA PHE A 332 6.44 -30.03 -7.30
C PHE A 332 5.63 -31.08 -6.50
N THR A 333 4.32 -30.86 -6.45
CA THR A 333 3.28 -31.85 -6.07
C THR A 333 2.64 -32.44 -7.32
N LYS A 334 1.61 -33.28 -7.19
CA LYS A 334 0.78 -33.72 -8.32
C LYS A 334 -0.69 -33.28 -8.11
N PRO A 335 -1.18 -32.25 -8.81
CA PRO A 335 -0.45 -31.39 -9.77
C PRO A 335 0.56 -30.48 -9.06
N ALA A 336 1.56 -29.98 -9.79
CA ALA A 336 2.50 -29.00 -9.26
C ALA A 336 1.87 -27.61 -9.24
N THR A 337 2.21 -26.80 -8.24
CA THR A 337 1.64 -25.45 -8.06
C THR A 337 2.72 -24.40 -8.23
N GLY A 338 2.51 -23.46 -9.13
CA GLY A 338 3.40 -22.33 -9.37
C GLY A 338 2.80 -21.01 -8.90
N GLU A 339 3.67 -20.11 -8.45
CA GLU A 339 3.36 -18.71 -8.17
C GLU A 339 4.47 -17.82 -8.75
N MET A 340 4.08 -16.69 -9.33
CA MET A 340 5.02 -15.64 -9.72
C MET A 340 4.47 -14.26 -9.41
N THR A 341 5.40 -13.33 -9.18
CA THR A 341 5.15 -11.90 -9.08
C THR A 341 6.00 -11.20 -10.12
N ALA A 342 5.36 -10.41 -10.99
CA ALA A 342 5.99 -9.59 -12.00
C ALA A 342 5.73 -8.11 -11.72
N PHE A 343 6.73 -7.27 -12.00
CA PHE A 343 6.60 -5.82 -12.00
C PHE A 343 6.21 -5.34 -13.38
N ILE A 344 5.07 -4.66 -13.46
CA ILE A 344 4.50 -4.18 -14.71
C ILE A 344 4.57 -2.64 -14.76
N PRO A 345 4.78 -2.03 -15.93
CA PRO A 345 4.94 -0.58 -16.05
C PRO A 345 3.62 0.21 -15.92
N GLY A 346 2.47 -0.47 -15.87
CA GLY A 346 1.16 0.18 -15.79
C GLY A 346 0.01 -0.68 -16.32
N PRO A 347 -1.19 -0.09 -16.46
CA PRO A 347 -2.30 -0.69 -17.18
C PRO A 347 -1.92 -1.09 -18.60
N GLY A 348 -2.49 -2.18 -19.10
CA GLY A 348 -2.20 -2.65 -20.46
C GLY A 348 -2.43 -4.13 -20.68
N ARG A 349 -1.97 -4.60 -21.84
CA ARG A 349 -2.13 -5.99 -22.27
C ARG A 349 -0.82 -6.74 -22.07
N TYR A 350 -0.88 -7.89 -21.40
CA TYR A 350 0.29 -8.69 -21.04
C TYR A 350 0.12 -10.13 -21.51
N ARG A 351 1.20 -10.71 -22.02
CA ARG A 351 1.27 -12.11 -22.44
C ARG A 351 1.96 -12.94 -21.37
N ILE A 352 1.28 -13.98 -20.91
CA ILE A 352 1.80 -14.97 -19.97
C ILE A 352 2.34 -16.15 -20.79
N GLN A 353 3.56 -16.56 -20.47
CA GLN A 353 4.19 -17.75 -21.04
C GLN A 353 4.71 -18.63 -19.90
N LEU A 354 4.31 -19.89 -19.87
CA LEU A 354 4.75 -20.87 -18.87
C LEU A 354 5.65 -21.89 -19.57
N GLY A 355 6.97 -21.74 -19.39
CA GLY A 355 7.98 -22.55 -20.05
C GLY A 355 8.35 -22.10 -21.47
N GLY A 356 9.44 -22.65 -22.01
CA GLY A 356 9.87 -22.48 -23.40
C GLY A 356 8.97 -23.15 -24.43
N ALA A 357 8.14 -24.12 -24.04
CA ALA A 357 7.28 -24.88 -24.96
C ALA A 357 6.01 -24.12 -25.43
N LEU A 358 5.59 -23.05 -24.75
CA LEU A 358 4.37 -22.30 -25.05
C LEU A 358 4.61 -21.08 -25.95
N THR A 359 5.33 -21.25 -27.05
CA THR A 359 5.69 -20.16 -27.97
C THR A 359 4.74 -20.02 -29.17
N ALA A 360 3.96 -21.06 -29.49
CA ALA A 360 2.98 -21.03 -30.57
C ALA A 360 1.83 -20.04 -30.28
N ASP A 361 1.35 -19.34 -31.31
CA ASP A 361 0.39 -18.24 -31.17
C ASP A 361 -0.95 -18.65 -30.54
N ASP A 362 -1.40 -19.87 -30.78
CA ASP A 362 -2.61 -20.47 -30.20
C ASP A 362 -2.45 -20.89 -28.72
N MET A 363 -1.21 -21.02 -28.25
CA MET A 363 -0.86 -21.34 -26.87
C MET A 363 -0.58 -20.11 -26.01
N GLN A 364 -0.45 -18.93 -26.63
CA GLN A 364 -0.27 -17.69 -25.91
C GLN A 364 -1.50 -17.34 -25.06
N ARG A 365 -1.26 -16.84 -23.86
CA ARG A 365 -2.34 -16.40 -22.96
C ARG A 365 -2.17 -14.93 -22.66
N TRP A 366 -3.13 -14.14 -23.13
CA TRP A 366 -3.15 -12.70 -22.94
C TRP A 366 -4.12 -12.34 -21.81
N ILE A 367 -3.71 -11.37 -20.99
CA ILE A 367 -4.54 -10.73 -19.99
C ILE A 367 -4.56 -9.22 -20.22
N VAL A 368 -5.60 -8.57 -19.70
CA VAL A 368 -5.72 -7.12 -19.69
C VAL A 368 -5.71 -6.67 -18.24
N VAL A 369 -4.73 -5.84 -17.89
CA VAL A 369 -4.62 -5.16 -16.60
C VAL A 369 -5.30 -3.79 -16.75
N PRO A 370 -6.30 -3.47 -15.89
CA PRO A 370 -7.08 -2.24 -15.97
C PRO A 370 -6.30 -1.00 -15.56
#